data_AF-A0AAG5CZY9-F1
#
_entry.id   AF-A0AAG5CZY9-F1
#
_cell.length_a   1.000
_cell.length_b   1.000
_cell.length_c   1.000
_cell.angle_alpha   90.00
_cell.angle_beta   90.00
_cell.angle_gamma   90.00
#
_symmetry.space_group_name_H-M   'P 1'
#
loop_
_entity.id
_entity.type
_entity.pdbx_description
1 polymer ?
#
loop_
_entity_poly.entity_id
_entity_poly.type
_entity_poly.pdbx_seq_one_letter_code
_entity_poly.pdbx_strand_id
1 'polypeptide(L)'
;MITVHLLPSIAMVYGKVSLFAICTLLLVCSLLEETEGRCTRPSQVVGNRVRGFRERRQSFPKHVRRKPWEMGVGVYHEMDIMLQPARQRNGISLTASPNARWPNAIVPYVISSAFSAAERNTILQGMQQFTANTCVRFVQRTTQTLYITIDNVETGCWSYVGRSATNTYNQVNLQSPDCVDVGTVTHELMHAIGFYHEFTRPDRDTYVSIDRTALAREYQTQSFFDDNYAKMADAEVVLYGRPYDYGSVMHYSKYAAGASNTRPVMNNLQPWTGDFGNDNGLSAADIIDVNYMYCNATSTTTTTTTVAPVTTTTTRAATTTTAAPVTTRAATTTTAAPVTTRAATTTTAAPVTTRAATTTTAAPVTTTAARLTTTTRNPGTVITIDRPILRILEFLRSLPIFQFFG
;
A
#
# COMPACT_ATOMS: atom_id res chain seq x y z
N MET A 1 -52.38 25.77 24.72
CA MET A 1 -51.44 26.88 24.49
C MET A 1 -50.85 27.28 25.83
N ILE A 2 -49.56 27.06 26.04
CA ILE A 2 -48.82 27.57 27.19
C ILE A 2 -47.76 28.51 26.61
N THR A 3 -47.88 29.80 26.89
CA THR A 3 -46.94 30.83 26.47
C THR A 3 -46.00 31.09 27.63
N VAL A 4 -44.70 30.86 27.45
CA VAL A 4 -43.66 31.17 28.45
C VAL A 4 -42.95 32.45 28.01
N HIS A 5 -43.06 33.51 28.81
CA HIS A 5 -42.30 34.74 28.63
C HIS A 5 -40.90 34.60 29.25
N LEU A 6 -39.86 34.69 28.43
CA LEU A 6 -38.48 34.85 28.87
C LEU A 6 -38.13 36.34 28.94
N LEU A 7 -37.69 36.80 30.11
CA LEU A 7 -37.21 38.18 30.34
C LEU A 7 -35.84 38.41 29.65
N PRO A 8 -35.58 39.61 29.08
CA PRO A 8 -34.48 39.84 28.14
C PRO A 8 -33.14 40.24 28.80
N SER A 9 -32.77 39.60 29.92
CA SER A 9 -31.52 39.96 30.64
C SER A 9 -30.57 38.77 30.92
N ILE A 10 -30.86 37.58 30.39
CA ILE A 10 -30.03 36.37 30.58
C ILE A 10 -29.24 35.99 29.29
N ALA A 11 -29.38 36.75 28.20
CA ALA A 11 -28.82 36.37 26.90
C ALA A 11 -27.29 36.57 26.75
N MET A 12 -26.64 37.39 27.58
CA MET A 12 -25.25 37.81 27.29
C MET A 12 -24.16 36.98 28.00
N VAL A 13 -24.50 36.23 29.06
CA VAL A 13 -23.53 35.39 29.80
C VAL A 13 -23.60 33.93 29.34
N TYR A 14 -24.77 33.44 28.94
CA TYR A 14 -24.96 32.08 28.44
C TYR A 14 -24.46 31.88 27.00
N GLY A 15 -24.43 32.94 26.18
CA GLY A 15 -23.93 32.83 24.79
C GLY A 15 -22.44 32.49 24.69
N LYS A 16 -21.60 33.01 25.58
CA LYS A 16 -20.15 32.76 25.58
C LYS A 16 -19.77 31.40 26.19
N VAL A 17 -20.48 30.98 27.24
CA VAL A 17 -20.27 29.67 27.87
C VAL A 17 -20.76 28.55 26.95
N SER A 18 -21.91 28.73 26.29
CA SER A 18 -22.38 27.79 25.26
C SER A 18 -21.44 27.71 24.07
N LEU A 19 -20.90 28.85 23.58
CA LEU A 19 -19.98 28.82 22.45
C LEU A 19 -18.66 28.11 22.80
N PHE A 20 -18.10 28.34 23.99
CA PHE A 20 -16.88 27.66 24.42
C PHE A 20 -17.11 26.15 24.64
N ALA A 21 -18.24 25.76 25.23
CA ALA A 21 -18.60 24.35 25.41
C ALA A 21 -18.85 23.65 24.06
N ILE A 22 -19.52 24.31 23.12
CA ILE A 22 -19.73 23.79 21.75
C ILE A 22 -18.39 23.69 21.02
N CYS A 23 -17.52 24.71 21.08
CA CYS A 23 -16.20 24.64 20.45
C CYS A 23 -15.32 23.54 21.07
N THR A 24 -15.39 23.33 22.38
CA THR A 24 -14.65 22.27 23.07
C THR A 24 -15.21 20.89 22.71
N LEU A 25 -16.54 20.73 22.66
CA LEU A 25 -17.19 19.49 22.24
C LEU A 25 -16.88 19.19 20.77
N LEU A 26 -16.93 20.19 19.88
CA LEU A 26 -16.55 20.03 18.47
C LEU A 26 -15.06 19.70 18.33
N LEU A 27 -14.19 20.29 19.14
CA LEU A 27 -12.76 19.96 19.17
C LEU A 27 -12.54 18.52 19.66
N VAL A 28 -13.22 18.11 20.73
CA VAL A 28 -13.15 16.74 21.26
C VAL A 28 -13.74 15.74 20.25
N CYS A 29 -14.88 16.03 19.62
CA CYS A 29 -15.43 15.19 18.55
C CYS A 29 -14.49 15.13 17.34
N SER A 30 -13.87 16.25 16.94
CA SER A 30 -12.89 16.28 15.85
C SER A 30 -11.64 15.46 16.20
N LEU A 31 -11.18 15.53 17.46
CA LEU A 31 -10.05 14.73 17.95
C LEU A 31 -10.40 13.24 18.05
N LEU A 32 -11.64 12.90 18.42
CA LEU A 32 -12.12 11.52 18.47
C LEU A 32 -12.30 10.94 17.07
N GLU A 33 -12.88 11.69 16.12
CA GLU A 33 -12.99 11.30 14.70
C GLU A 33 -11.61 11.19 14.00
N GLU A 34 -10.63 11.99 14.42
CA GLU A 34 -9.22 11.89 14.01
C GLU A 34 -8.52 10.65 14.58
N THR A 35 -8.98 10.09 15.70
CA THR A 35 -8.43 8.84 16.27
C THR A 35 -9.15 7.59 15.76
N GLU A 36 -10.47 7.64 15.59
CA GLU A 36 -11.28 6.50 15.13
C GLU A 36 -11.23 6.30 13.60
N GLY A 37 -10.87 7.35 12.85
CA GLY A 37 -10.73 7.31 11.40
C GLY A 37 -9.31 7.02 10.87
N ARG A 38 -8.34 6.73 11.75
CA ARG A 38 -6.99 6.37 11.28
C ARG A 38 -7.03 4.99 10.64
N CYS A 39 -6.27 4.83 9.57
CA CYS A 39 -6.15 3.57 8.83
C CYS A 39 -7.41 3.08 8.10
N THR A 40 -8.58 3.73 8.21
CA THR A 40 -9.84 3.24 7.63
C THR A 40 -10.40 4.13 6.52
N ARG A 41 -9.78 5.30 6.28
CA ARG A 41 -10.18 6.23 5.23
C ARG A 41 -8.97 6.94 4.60
N PRO A 42 -9.07 7.34 3.31
CA PRO A 42 -8.08 8.17 2.66
C PRO A 42 -7.83 9.50 3.39
N SER A 43 -6.63 10.05 3.24
CA SER A 43 -6.21 11.28 3.92
C SER A 43 -5.48 12.25 3.01
N GLN A 44 -5.98 13.48 2.97
CA GLN A 44 -5.38 14.57 2.21
C GLN A 44 -3.91 14.84 2.61
N VAL A 45 -3.56 14.60 3.88
CA VAL A 45 -2.18 14.75 4.37
C VAL A 45 -1.26 13.77 3.62
N VAL A 46 -1.70 12.52 3.47
CA VAL A 46 -0.96 11.51 2.70
C VAL A 46 -0.90 11.91 1.24
N GLY A 47 -2.02 12.38 0.67
CA GLY A 47 -2.05 12.79 -0.73
C GLY A 47 -1.10 13.93 -1.07
N ASN A 48 -0.93 14.87 -0.14
CA ASN A 48 0.03 15.96 -0.28
C ASN A 48 1.49 15.46 -0.19
N ARG A 49 1.78 14.44 0.63
CA ARG A 49 3.11 13.82 0.72
C ARG A 49 3.47 13.01 -0.53
N VAL A 50 2.49 12.36 -1.15
CA VAL A 50 2.66 11.62 -2.40
C VAL A 50 2.85 12.54 -3.60
N ARG A 51 2.17 13.69 -3.64
CA ARG A 51 2.25 14.62 -4.78
C ARG A 51 3.69 15.11 -5.02
N GLY A 52 4.23 14.86 -6.21
CA GLY A 52 5.60 15.22 -6.60
C GLY A 52 6.67 14.36 -5.90
N PHE A 53 6.28 13.24 -5.30
CA PHE A 53 7.19 12.33 -4.63
C PHE A 53 8.24 11.78 -5.59
N ARG A 54 7.84 11.38 -6.80
CA ARG A 54 8.75 10.80 -7.80
C ARG A 54 9.90 11.75 -8.14
N GLU A 55 9.62 13.04 -8.30
CA GLU A 55 10.63 14.06 -8.57
C GLU A 55 11.55 14.26 -7.35
N ARG A 56 10.97 14.44 -6.15
CA ARG A 56 11.75 14.58 -4.91
C ARG A 56 12.65 13.36 -4.67
N ARG A 57 12.13 12.16 -4.92
CA ARG A 57 12.84 10.89 -4.75
C ARG A 57 14.13 10.82 -5.58
N GLN A 58 14.15 11.43 -6.76
CA GLN A 58 15.33 11.41 -7.63
C GLN A 58 16.53 12.16 -7.06
N SER A 59 16.30 13.14 -6.17
CA SER A 59 17.36 13.87 -5.47
C SER A 59 18.16 13.03 -4.46
N PHE A 60 17.65 11.86 -4.09
CA PHE A 60 18.32 10.95 -3.15
C PHE A 60 19.08 9.83 -3.86
N PRO A 61 20.22 9.38 -3.31
CA PRO A 61 20.91 8.17 -3.79
C PRO A 61 20.01 6.94 -3.75
N LYS A 62 20.14 6.04 -4.74
CA LYS A 62 19.24 4.87 -4.88
C LYS A 62 19.12 4.01 -3.61
N HIS A 63 20.20 3.89 -2.83
CA HIS A 63 20.27 3.05 -1.63
C HIS A 63 19.63 3.66 -0.37
N VAL A 64 19.00 4.84 -0.48
CA VAL A 64 18.24 5.49 0.62
C VAL A 64 16.87 6.00 0.16
N ARG A 65 16.39 5.50 -0.99
CA ARG A 65 15.14 5.97 -1.59
C ARG A 65 13.95 5.23 -0.98
N ARG A 66 13.23 5.96 -0.13
CA ARG A 66 11.87 5.64 0.30
C ARG A 66 10.93 5.35 -0.87
N LYS A 67 9.81 4.72 -0.55
CA LYS A 67 8.79 4.28 -1.51
C LYS A 67 7.53 5.16 -1.46
N PRO A 68 6.75 5.26 -2.55
CA PRO A 68 5.51 6.05 -2.55
C PRO A 68 4.51 5.62 -1.47
N TRP A 69 4.38 4.30 -1.26
CA TRP A 69 3.47 3.70 -0.29
C TRP A 69 3.85 3.99 1.18
N GLU A 70 5.13 4.24 1.47
CA GLU A 70 5.57 4.70 2.80
C GLU A 70 5.08 6.13 3.17
N MET A 71 4.48 6.88 2.24
CA MET A 71 4.02 8.25 2.50
C MET A 71 2.76 8.33 3.37
N GLY A 72 2.05 7.22 3.58
CA GLY A 72 0.95 7.16 4.55
C GLY A 72 1.39 7.05 6.01
N VAL A 73 2.69 7.22 6.28
CA VAL A 73 3.27 7.28 7.63
C VAL A 73 2.44 8.04 8.66
N GLY A 74 2.08 7.34 9.73
CA GLY A 74 1.33 7.88 10.87
C GLY A 74 -0.15 8.12 10.61
N VAL A 75 -0.68 7.67 9.46
CA VAL A 75 -2.09 7.81 9.08
C VAL A 75 -2.69 6.47 8.69
N TYR A 76 -2.00 5.70 7.86
CA TYR A 76 -2.43 4.38 7.39
C TYR A 76 -1.76 3.28 8.21
N HIS A 77 -2.40 2.10 8.30
CA HIS A 77 -1.81 0.96 9.00
C HIS A 77 -0.68 0.44 8.15
N GLU A 78 0.49 0.18 8.74
CA GLU A 78 1.70 -0.10 7.97
C GLU A 78 1.79 0.83 6.74
N MET A 79 1.55 2.13 6.94
CA MET A 79 1.70 3.22 5.97
C MET A 79 0.90 3.14 4.65
N ASP A 80 0.31 2.01 4.26
CA ASP A 80 -0.45 1.84 3.01
C ASP A 80 -1.58 0.80 3.11
N ILE A 81 -1.79 0.17 4.27
CA ILE A 81 -2.91 -0.76 4.47
C ILE A 81 -4.13 -0.01 4.99
N MET A 82 -5.23 -0.14 4.25
CA MET A 82 -6.56 0.23 4.76
C MET A 82 -7.15 -0.93 5.58
N LEU A 83 -7.59 -0.62 6.79
CA LEU A 83 -8.23 -1.55 7.71
C LEU A 83 -9.74 -1.56 7.52
N GLN A 84 -10.33 -2.74 7.70
CA GLN A 84 -11.77 -2.89 7.78
C GLN A 84 -12.21 -2.65 9.24
N PRO A 85 -13.35 -1.99 9.50
CA PRO A 85 -13.82 -1.69 10.86
C PRO A 85 -13.96 -2.91 11.80
N ALA A 86 -14.06 -4.13 11.24
CA ALA A 86 -14.18 -5.39 11.99
C ALA A 86 -12.90 -6.25 12.01
N ARG A 87 -11.80 -5.81 11.37
CA ARG A 87 -10.51 -6.52 11.39
C ARG A 87 -9.44 -5.64 12.03
N GLN A 88 -9.08 -5.93 13.28
CA GLN A 88 -7.88 -5.38 13.89
C GLN A 88 -6.72 -6.34 13.63
N ARG A 89 -5.80 -5.89 12.74
CA ARG A 89 -4.48 -6.44 12.33
C ARG A 89 -4.45 -7.91 11.94
N ASN A 90 -3.81 -8.30 10.82
CA ASN A 90 -3.72 -9.73 10.46
C ASN A 90 -2.72 -10.03 9.35
N GLY A 91 -2.46 -11.31 9.11
CA GLY A 91 -2.10 -11.97 7.85
C GLY A 91 -3.28 -12.85 7.43
N ILE A 92 -3.54 -13.11 6.13
CA ILE A 92 -4.64 -14.02 5.75
C ILE A 92 -4.17 -15.48 5.78
N SER A 93 -4.14 -16.04 6.98
CA SER A 93 -4.21 -17.48 7.19
C SER A 93 -5.59 -17.99 6.75
N LEU A 94 -5.67 -19.07 5.96
CA LEU A 94 -6.98 -19.68 5.64
C LEU A 94 -7.67 -20.24 6.88
N THR A 95 -6.90 -20.63 7.90
CA THR A 95 -7.45 -21.07 9.19
C THR A 95 -8.07 -19.89 9.94
N ALA A 96 -7.42 -18.71 9.91
CA ALA A 96 -7.92 -17.51 10.56
C ALA A 96 -8.94 -16.72 9.71
N SER A 97 -8.94 -16.89 8.39
CA SER A 97 -9.67 -16.08 7.42
C SER A 97 -9.92 -16.85 6.11
N PRO A 98 -10.79 -17.87 6.13
CA PRO A 98 -10.97 -18.83 5.02
C PRO A 98 -11.44 -18.19 3.72
N ASN A 99 -12.12 -17.04 3.79
CA ASN A 99 -12.74 -16.38 2.64
C ASN A 99 -11.93 -15.21 2.07
N ALA A 100 -10.72 -14.97 2.59
CA ALA A 100 -9.96 -13.78 2.23
C ALA A 100 -8.89 -14.01 1.14
N ARG A 101 -8.83 -15.24 0.58
CA ARG A 101 -8.18 -15.50 -0.70
C ARG A 101 -9.18 -15.40 -1.85
N TRP A 102 -8.69 -14.99 -3.02
CA TRP A 102 -9.50 -14.99 -4.23
C TRP A 102 -9.74 -16.42 -4.75
N PRO A 103 -11.00 -16.86 -4.96
CA PRO A 103 -11.29 -18.21 -5.43
C PRO A 103 -10.61 -18.53 -6.75
N ASN A 104 -10.05 -19.74 -6.86
CA ASN A 104 -9.36 -20.24 -8.05
C ASN A 104 -8.18 -19.37 -8.53
N ALA A 105 -7.61 -18.54 -7.64
CA ALA A 105 -6.61 -17.54 -7.98
C ALA A 105 -7.07 -16.53 -9.06
N ILE A 106 -8.38 -16.37 -9.24
CA ILE A 106 -8.97 -15.42 -10.19
C ILE A 106 -9.35 -14.14 -9.45
N VAL A 107 -8.79 -13.02 -9.88
CA VAL A 107 -9.04 -11.68 -9.32
C VAL A 107 -9.74 -10.84 -10.38
N PRO A 108 -11.08 -10.77 -10.38
CA PRO A 108 -11.80 -9.88 -11.26
C PRO A 108 -11.47 -8.43 -10.91
N TYR A 109 -11.29 -7.55 -11.89
CA TYR A 109 -10.95 -6.15 -11.65
C TYR A 109 -11.74 -5.17 -12.53
N VAL A 110 -11.85 -3.95 -12.03
CA VAL A 110 -12.24 -2.75 -12.78
C VAL A 110 -11.15 -1.70 -12.58
N ILE A 111 -10.68 -1.07 -13.67
CA ILE A 111 -9.76 0.07 -13.62
C ILE A 111 -10.56 1.33 -13.95
N SER A 112 -10.47 2.32 -13.07
CA SER A 112 -11.10 3.64 -13.23
C SER A 112 -10.76 4.29 -14.58
N SER A 113 -11.72 5.02 -15.13
CA SER A 113 -11.52 5.80 -16.36
C SER A 113 -10.69 7.07 -16.14
N ALA A 114 -10.41 7.43 -14.88
CA ALA A 114 -9.61 8.61 -14.54
C ALA A 114 -8.10 8.41 -14.76
N PHE A 115 -7.63 7.18 -14.97
CA PHE A 115 -6.26 6.92 -15.42
C PHE A 115 -6.08 7.25 -16.90
N SER A 116 -4.96 7.89 -17.25
CA SER A 116 -4.53 8.00 -18.64
C SER A 116 -4.24 6.64 -19.27
N ALA A 117 -4.19 6.57 -20.60
CA ALA A 117 -3.84 5.34 -21.31
C ALA A 117 -2.46 4.80 -20.91
N ALA A 118 -1.49 5.69 -20.68
CA ALA A 118 -0.14 5.32 -20.25
C ALA A 118 -0.14 4.72 -18.84
N GLU A 119 -0.87 5.34 -17.90
CA GLU A 119 -1.02 4.83 -16.53
C GLU A 119 -1.75 3.49 -16.50
N ARG A 120 -2.82 3.36 -17.27
CA ARG A 120 -3.52 2.07 -17.44
C ARG A 120 -2.58 1.00 -17.96
N ASN A 121 -1.73 1.31 -18.93
CA ASN A 121 -0.72 0.36 -19.42
C ASN A 121 0.27 -0.05 -18.33
N THR A 122 0.73 0.89 -17.50
CA THR A 122 1.57 0.56 -16.33
C THR A 122 0.86 -0.34 -15.32
N ILE A 123 -0.44 -0.10 -15.06
CA ILE A 123 -1.25 -0.96 -14.19
C ILE A 123 -1.31 -2.39 -14.75
N LEU A 124 -1.54 -2.53 -16.06
CA LEU A 124 -1.55 -3.83 -16.74
C LEU A 124 -0.18 -4.52 -16.70
N GLN A 125 0.93 -3.77 -16.77
CA GLN A 125 2.28 -4.31 -16.58
C GLN A 125 2.50 -4.84 -15.16
N GLY A 126 1.98 -4.17 -14.13
CA GLY A 126 1.99 -4.68 -12.76
C GLY A 126 1.20 -5.99 -12.63
N MET A 127 0.00 -6.07 -13.22
CA MET A 127 -0.76 -7.33 -13.29
C MET A 127 0.00 -8.45 -14.04
N GLN A 128 0.75 -8.08 -15.08
CA GLN A 128 1.54 -9.02 -15.88
C GLN A 128 2.63 -9.72 -15.05
N GLN A 129 3.18 -9.06 -14.02
CA GLN A 129 4.14 -9.70 -13.11
C GLN A 129 3.57 -10.97 -12.48
N PHE A 130 2.29 -10.96 -12.11
CA PHE A 130 1.63 -12.12 -11.54
C PHE A 130 1.27 -13.16 -12.60
N THR A 131 0.69 -12.75 -13.72
CA THR A 131 0.20 -13.69 -14.75
C THR A 131 1.34 -14.42 -15.46
N ALA A 132 2.52 -13.79 -15.57
CA ALA A 132 3.71 -14.39 -16.17
C ALA A 132 4.42 -15.40 -15.24
N ASN A 133 4.33 -15.21 -13.93
CA ASN A 133 5.17 -15.96 -12.97
C ASN A 133 4.39 -16.87 -12.02
N THR A 134 3.06 -16.75 -11.97
CA THR A 134 2.21 -17.48 -11.01
C THR A 134 0.94 -18.02 -11.67
N CYS A 135 0.07 -18.71 -10.92
CA CYS A 135 -1.27 -19.08 -11.37
C CYS A 135 -2.33 -17.98 -11.15
N VAL A 136 -2.01 -16.87 -10.46
CA VAL A 136 -2.96 -15.78 -10.24
C VAL A 136 -3.32 -15.12 -11.57
N ARG A 137 -4.61 -14.91 -11.82
CA ARG A 137 -5.12 -14.27 -13.04
C ARG A 137 -5.99 -13.08 -12.68
N PHE A 138 -5.50 -11.89 -13.04
CA PHE A 138 -6.33 -10.69 -13.10
C PHE A 138 -7.20 -10.75 -14.35
N VAL A 139 -8.52 -10.71 -14.18
CA VAL A 139 -9.47 -10.77 -15.29
C VAL A 139 -10.34 -9.54 -15.29
N GLN A 140 -10.56 -8.93 -16.45
CA GLN A 140 -11.48 -7.80 -16.53
C GLN A 140 -12.88 -8.28 -16.13
N ARG A 141 -13.47 -7.58 -15.17
CA ARG A 141 -14.78 -7.94 -14.63
C ARG A 141 -15.85 -7.86 -15.73
N THR A 142 -16.72 -8.86 -15.75
CA THR A 142 -17.97 -8.87 -16.52
C THR A 142 -19.15 -8.95 -15.56
N THR A 143 -19.48 -10.15 -15.06
CA THR A 143 -20.65 -10.42 -14.21
C THR A 143 -20.29 -10.77 -12.78
N GLN A 144 -18.98 -10.87 -12.44
CA GLN A 144 -18.55 -11.27 -11.10
C GLN A 144 -19.03 -10.25 -10.07
N THR A 145 -19.62 -10.76 -8.98
CA THR A 145 -20.15 -9.94 -7.88
C THR A 145 -19.04 -9.26 -7.10
N LEU A 146 -17.96 -9.99 -6.83
CA LEU A 146 -16.80 -9.49 -6.09
C LEU A 146 -15.61 -9.31 -7.03
N TYR A 147 -14.97 -8.15 -6.92
CA TYR A 147 -13.87 -7.71 -7.77
C TYR A 147 -13.08 -6.62 -7.04
N ILE A 148 -11.85 -6.37 -7.48
CA ILE A 148 -11.08 -5.21 -7.03
C ILE A 148 -11.41 -3.99 -7.89
N THR A 149 -11.61 -2.84 -7.25
CA THR A 149 -11.64 -1.55 -7.93
C THR A 149 -10.26 -0.92 -7.82
N ILE A 150 -9.65 -0.61 -8.96
CA ILE A 150 -8.37 0.10 -9.04
C ILE A 150 -8.68 1.54 -9.46
N ASP A 151 -8.42 2.49 -8.57
CA ASP A 151 -8.78 3.89 -8.74
C ASP A 151 -7.62 4.84 -8.39
N ASN A 152 -7.75 6.11 -8.77
CA ASN A 152 -6.85 7.21 -8.41
C ASN A 152 -7.59 8.46 -7.92
N VAL A 153 -8.89 8.35 -7.67
CA VAL A 153 -9.71 9.46 -7.16
C VAL A 153 -9.29 9.82 -5.73
N GLU A 154 -8.95 8.84 -4.92
CA GLU A 154 -8.56 9.04 -3.52
C GLU A 154 -7.06 9.31 -3.38
N THR A 155 -6.67 9.74 -2.19
CA THR A 155 -5.29 10.12 -1.89
C THR A 155 -4.45 8.96 -1.33
N GLY A 156 -3.17 8.93 -1.70
CA GLY A 156 -2.19 7.93 -1.27
C GLY A 156 -2.00 6.75 -2.24
N CYS A 157 -1.04 5.89 -1.93
CA CYS A 157 -0.93 4.55 -2.48
C CYS A 157 -1.36 3.61 -1.36
N TRP A 158 -2.41 2.82 -1.57
CA TRP A 158 -2.91 1.90 -0.54
C TRP A 158 -3.80 0.80 -1.10
N SER A 159 -3.95 -0.27 -0.34
CA SER A 159 -4.92 -1.32 -0.59
C SER A 159 -5.49 -1.91 0.70
N TYR A 160 -6.60 -2.63 0.57
CA TYR A 160 -7.02 -3.60 1.58
C TYR A 160 -6.29 -4.91 1.36
N VAL A 161 -6.06 -5.68 2.43
CA VAL A 161 -5.38 -6.96 2.29
C VAL A 161 -6.38 -8.10 2.02
N GLY A 162 -6.18 -8.75 0.87
CA GLY A 162 -6.95 -9.87 0.38
C GLY A 162 -8.40 -9.55 -0.01
N ARG A 163 -9.16 -10.62 -0.23
CA ARG A 163 -10.57 -10.53 -0.62
C ARG A 163 -11.47 -10.25 0.58
N SER A 164 -12.39 -9.32 0.41
CA SER A 164 -13.52 -9.06 1.31
C SER A 164 -14.84 -9.56 0.71
N ALA A 165 -15.82 -9.75 1.59
CA ALA A 165 -17.18 -10.12 1.23
C ALA A 165 -17.96 -8.98 0.53
N THR A 166 -17.44 -7.75 0.55
CA THR A 166 -18.03 -6.59 -0.13
C THR A 166 -16.96 -5.83 -0.93
N ASN A 167 -17.37 -5.17 -2.02
CA ASN A 167 -16.42 -4.41 -2.85
C ASN A 167 -15.96 -3.09 -2.22
N THR A 168 -16.66 -2.61 -1.18
CA THR A 168 -16.22 -1.46 -0.39
C THR A 168 -14.82 -1.66 0.18
N TYR A 169 -14.45 -2.90 0.49
CA TYR A 169 -13.14 -3.27 1.03
C TYR A 169 -12.30 -4.10 0.04
N ASN A 170 -12.63 -4.06 -1.25
CA ASN A 170 -11.82 -4.62 -2.34
C ASN A 170 -11.34 -3.47 -3.22
N GLN A 171 -10.54 -2.58 -2.64
CA GLN A 171 -10.06 -1.38 -3.33
C GLN A 171 -8.54 -1.31 -3.33
N VAL A 172 -8.02 -0.77 -4.42
CA VAL A 172 -6.62 -0.44 -4.64
C VAL A 172 -6.60 1.00 -5.12
N ASN A 173 -5.96 1.89 -4.37
CA ASN A 173 -5.81 3.29 -4.76
C ASN A 173 -4.37 3.58 -5.17
N LEU A 174 -4.23 4.18 -6.35
CA LEU A 174 -2.95 4.55 -6.93
C LEU A 174 -3.01 6.02 -7.32
N GLN A 175 -2.76 6.92 -6.35
CA GLN A 175 -2.75 8.35 -6.63
C GLN A 175 -1.78 8.71 -7.76
N SER A 176 -2.35 9.21 -8.87
CA SER A 176 -1.62 9.61 -10.05
C SER A 176 -0.82 10.92 -9.85
N PRO A 177 0.36 11.06 -10.50
CA PRO A 177 1.10 10.02 -11.23
C PRO A 177 2.05 9.22 -10.32
N ASP A 178 2.23 9.65 -9.07
CA ASP A 178 3.33 9.23 -8.20
C ASP A 178 3.23 7.79 -7.68
N CYS A 179 2.01 7.22 -7.59
CA CYS A 179 1.79 5.80 -7.28
C CYS A 179 1.73 4.89 -8.52
N VAL A 180 1.80 5.45 -9.73
CA VAL A 180 1.64 4.68 -10.97
C VAL A 180 3.00 4.35 -11.59
N ASP A 181 3.67 3.38 -10.99
CA ASP A 181 4.85 2.69 -11.52
C ASP A 181 4.71 1.18 -11.26
N VAL A 182 5.46 0.35 -12.00
CA VAL A 182 5.31 -1.11 -11.94
C VAL A 182 5.55 -1.66 -10.53
N GLY A 183 6.53 -1.13 -9.79
CA GLY A 183 6.82 -1.57 -8.42
C GLY A 183 5.66 -1.28 -7.47
N THR A 184 5.19 -0.02 -7.44
CA THR A 184 4.06 0.40 -6.59
C THR A 184 2.78 -0.33 -6.96
N VAL A 185 2.45 -0.44 -8.25
CA VAL A 185 1.26 -1.20 -8.68
C VAL A 185 1.36 -2.65 -8.22
N THR A 186 2.52 -3.30 -8.39
CA THR A 186 2.71 -4.70 -7.99
C THR A 186 2.57 -4.87 -6.49
N HIS A 187 3.11 -3.94 -5.70
CA HIS A 187 2.98 -3.89 -4.25
C HIS A 187 1.51 -3.87 -3.80
N GLU A 188 0.73 -2.90 -4.30
CA GLU A 188 -0.67 -2.75 -3.91
C GLU A 188 -1.54 -3.93 -4.39
N LEU A 189 -1.23 -4.50 -5.56
CA LEU A 189 -1.88 -5.72 -6.02
C LEU A 189 -1.51 -6.94 -5.17
N MET A 190 -0.29 -6.99 -4.62
CA MET A 190 0.15 -8.05 -3.72
C MET A 190 -0.59 -7.99 -2.37
N HIS A 191 -0.86 -6.77 -1.85
CA HIS A 191 -1.83 -6.58 -0.77
C HIS A 191 -3.22 -7.08 -1.15
N ALA A 192 -3.77 -6.67 -2.29
CA ALA A 192 -5.11 -7.06 -2.72
C ALA A 192 -5.31 -8.58 -2.87
N ILE A 193 -4.24 -9.35 -3.08
CA ILE A 193 -4.28 -10.83 -3.11
C ILE A 193 -3.94 -11.49 -1.77
N GLY A 194 -3.61 -10.74 -0.72
CA GLY A 194 -3.59 -11.23 0.67
C GLY A 194 -2.23 -11.24 1.37
N PHE A 195 -1.23 -10.53 0.85
CA PHE A 195 0.07 -10.43 1.49
C PHE A 195 0.19 -9.14 2.32
N TYR A 196 0.84 -9.26 3.46
CA TYR A 196 1.27 -8.14 4.30
C TYR A 196 2.75 -7.88 4.09
N HIS A 197 3.31 -6.90 4.78
CA HIS A 197 4.71 -6.58 4.64
C HIS A 197 5.65 -7.67 5.15
N GLU A 198 6.76 -7.89 4.44
CA GLU A 198 7.79 -8.88 4.80
C GLU A 198 8.40 -8.58 6.19
N PHE A 199 8.51 -7.30 6.57
CA PHE A 199 9.09 -6.90 7.86
C PHE A 199 8.17 -7.12 9.07
N THR A 200 6.91 -7.50 8.86
CA THR A 200 5.99 -7.87 9.95
C THR A 200 5.93 -9.37 10.18
N ARG A 201 6.75 -10.18 9.48
CA ARG A 201 6.88 -11.60 9.77
C ARG A 201 7.21 -11.88 11.25
N PRO A 202 6.70 -12.98 11.84
CA PRO A 202 7.00 -13.35 13.23
C PRO A 202 8.48 -13.59 13.50
N ASP A 203 9.21 -14.11 12.50
CA ASP A 203 10.64 -14.42 12.53
C ASP A 203 11.55 -13.23 12.18
N ARG A 204 10.99 -12.05 11.87
CA ARG A 204 11.73 -10.89 11.35
C ARG A 204 12.87 -10.43 12.25
N ASP A 205 12.77 -10.61 13.57
CA ASP A 205 13.82 -10.19 14.53
C ASP A 205 15.12 -11.00 14.40
N THR A 206 15.14 -12.08 13.62
CA THR A 206 16.38 -12.81 13.24
C THR A 206 17.13 -12.12 12.08
N TYR A 207 16.42 -11.25 11.34
CA TYR A 207 16.88 -10.66 10.10
C TYR A 207 16.99 -9.13 10.19
N VAL A 208 16.11 -8.48 10.93
CA VAL A 208 16.11 -7.03 11.11
C VAL A 208 15.92 -6.62 12.55
N SER A 209 16.54 -5.51 12.95
CA SER A 209 16.22 -4.79 14.17
C SER A 209 15.61 -3.42 13.86
N ILE A 210 14.63 -3.01 14.69
CA ILE A 210 13.94 -1.72 14.55
C ILE A 210 14.51 -0.73 15.58
N ASP A 211 15.29 0.24 15.12
CA ASP A 211 15.77 1.37 15.92
C ASP A 211 14.68 2.44 16.03
N ARG A 212 13.85 2.30 17.08
CA ARG A 212 12.77 3.26 17.37
C ARG A 212 13.26 4.68 17.61
N THR A 213 14.52 4.87 17.97
CA THR A 213 15.09 6.21 18.21
C THR A 213 15.57 6.89 16.93
N ALA A 214 15.61 6.17 15.81
CA ALA A 214 15.88 6.72 14.47
C ALA A 214 14.62 7.24 13.76
N LEU A 215 13.42 6.88 14.26
CA LEU A 215 12.15 7.41 13.77
C LEU A 215 12.10 8.94 13.92
N ALA A 216 11.35 9.62 13.04
CA ALA A 216 10.99 11.02 13.25
C ALA A 216 10.33 11.18 14.63
N ARG A 217 10.57 12.33 15.29
CA ARG A 217 10.28 12.52 16.72
C ARG A 217 8.81 12.26 17.05
N GLU A 218 7.91 12.70 16.18
CA GLU A 218 6.46 12.53 16.27
C GLU A 218 6.01 11.06 16.21
N TYR A 219 6.85 10.16 15.69
CA TYR A 219 6.57 8.73 15.51
C TYR A 219 7.24 7.84 16.57
N GLN A 220 7.96 8.43 17.53
CA GLN A 220 8.60 7.70 18.63
C GLN A 220 7.59 7.34 19.74
N THR A 221 6.43 6.80 19.37
CA THR A 221 5.37 6.37 20.30
C THR A 221 5.19 4.86 20.24
N GLN A 222 4.52 4.30 21.26
CA GLN A 222 4.16 2.87 21.25
C GLN A 222 3.06 2.59 20.23
N SER A 223 2.02 3.43 20.16
CA SER A 223 0.94 3.28 19.20
C SER A 223 1.43 3.28 17.75
N PHE A 224 2.30 4.22 17.38
CA PHE A 224 2.88 4.25 16.03
C PHE A 224 3.65 2.98 15.71
N PHE A 225 4.49 2.52 16.66
CA PHE A 225 5.26 1.29 16.49
C PHE A 225 4.32 0.09 16.33
N ASP A 226 3.29 -0.01 17.16
CA ASP A 226 2.34 -1.10 17.09
C ASP A 226 1.63 -1.10 15.73
N ASP A 227 1.21 0.06 15.24
CA ASP A 227 0.47 0.17 13.98
C ASP A 227 1.33 0.01 12.71
N ASN A 228 2.65 0.15 12.80
CA ASN A 228 3.50 0.23 11.60
C ASN A 228 4.71 -0.70 11.61
N TYR A 229 5.04 -1.29 12.76
CA TYR A 229 6.25 -2.09 12.98
C TYR A 229 6.04 -3.32 13.87
N ALA A 230 4.84 -3.55 14.41
CA ALA A 230 4.55 -4.80 15.13
C ALA A 230 4.71 -6.02 14.21
N LYS A 231 5.07 -7.15 14.81
CA LYS A 231 5.06 -8.43 14.11
C LYS A 231 3.64 -8.98 14.10
N MET A 232 3.29 -9.69 13.04
CA MET A 232 2.14 -10.58 12.99
C MET A 232 2.34 -11.74 13.96
N ALA A 233 1.24 -12.31 14.47
CA ALA A 233 1.30 -13.53 15.25
C ALA A 233 1.54 -14.75 14.33
N ASP A 234 2.18 -15.80 14.86
CA ASP A 234 2.49 -17.02 14.10
C ASP A 234 1.24 -17.69 13.48
N ALA A 235 0.09 -17.56 14.13
CA ALA A 235 -1.17 -18.14 13.64
C ALA A 235 -1.78 -17.40 12.43
N GLU A 236 -1.33 -16.18 12.17
CA GLU A 236 -1.92 -15.27 11.18
C GLU A 236 -1.20 -15.34 9.84
N VAL A 237 0.04 -15.85 9.81
CA VAL A 237 0.88 -15.87 8.61
C VAL A 237 1.50 -17.25 8.39
N VAL A 238 1.66 -17.61 7.12
CA VAL A 238 2.36 -18.82 6.73
C VAL A 238 3.61 -18.41 5.96
N LEU A 239 4.79 -18.78 6.45
CA LEU A 239 6.08 -18.42 5.86
C LEU A 239 6.48 -19.30 4.67
N TYR A 240 5.70 -20.36 4.41
CA TYR A 240 5.90 -21.33 3.33
C TYR A 240 7.32 -21.95 3.26
N GLY A 241 8.04 -21.95 4.39
CA GLY A 241 9.37 -22.53 4.52
C GLY A 241 10.49 -21.76 3.80
N ARG A 242 10.25 -20.53 3.34
CA ARG A 242 11.26 -19.73 2.62
C ARG A 242 12.04 -18.79 3.56
N PRO A 243 13.31 -18.49 3.24
CA PRO A 243 14.07 -17.47 3.94
C PRO A 243 13.40 -16.09 3.87
N TYR A 244 13.79 -15.20 4.77
CA TYR A 244 13.39 -13.80 4.75
C TYR A 244 13.94 -13.09 3.50
N ASP A 245 13.11 -12.27 2.84
CA ASP A 245 13.50 -11.58 1.61
C ASP A 245 13.61 -10.06 1.81
N TYR A 246 14.82 -9.57 2.09
CA TYR A 246 15.11 -8.13 2.13
C TYR A 246 14.77 -7.38 0.84
N GLY A 247 14.73 -8.08 -0.30
CA GLY A 247 14.45 -7.54 -1.62
C GLY A 247 12.97 -7.65 -2.04
N SER A 248 12.09 -8.17 -1.18
CA SER A 248 10.66 -8.34 -1.49
C SER A 248 10.01 -7.02 -1.89
N VAL A 249 9.06 -7.05 -2.83
CA VAL A 249 8.25 -5.86 -3.13
C VAL A 249 7.44 -5.42 -1.91
N MET A 250 7.17 -6.33 -0.98
CA MET A 250 6.45 -6.10 0.28
C MET A 250 7.37 -5.69 1.43
N HIS A 251 8.60 -5.29 1.17
CA HIS A 251 9.50 -4.79 2.21
C HIS A 251 9.63 -3.27 2.12
N TYR A 252 9.47 -2.58 3.26
CA TYR A 252 9.85 -1.17 3.36
C TYR A 252 11.32 -0.93 3.06
N SER A 253 11.68 0.30 2.74
CA SER A 253 13.06 0.79 2.84
C SER A 253 13.56 0.78 4.29
N LYS A 254 14.89 0.82 4.44
CA LYS A 254 15.58 0.98 5.73
C LYS A 254 15.18 2.26 6.48
N TYR A 255 14.69 3.26 5.75
CA TYR A 255 14.49 4.63 6.24
C TYR A 255 13.02 5.01 6.38
N ALA A 256 12.08 4.07 6.21
CA ALA A 256 10.67 4.31 6.39
C ALA A 256 10.40 4.98 7.75
N ALA A 257 9.65 6.10 7.74
CA ALA A 257 9.40 6.95 8.90
C ALA A 257 10.63 7.53 9.66
N GLY A 258 11.84 7.44 9.10
CA GLY A 258 13.07 7.92 9.75
C GLY A 258 13.17 9.45 9.79
N ALA A 259 13.86 9.97 10.81
CA ALA A 259 14.17 11.40 10.93
C ALA A 259 15.21 11.89 9.90
N SER A 260 15.98 10.97 9.30
CA SER A 260 17.03 11.26 8.33
C SER A 260 17.19 10.10 7.34
N ASN A 261 17.97 10.34 6.27
CA ASN A 261 18.36 9.31 5.30
C ASN A 261 19.78 8.76 5.55
N THR A 262 20.37 9.08 6.70
CA THR A 262 21.73 8.62 7.09
C THR A 262 21.68 7.63 8.26
N ARG A 263 20.60 7.63 9.03
CA ARG A 263 20.37 6.69 10.12
C ARG A 263 19.14 5.83 9.81
N PRO A 264 19.32 4.55 9.49
CA PRO A 264 18.21 3.65 9.19
C PRO A 264 17.36 3.36 10.44
N VAL A 265 16.05 3.24 10.23
CA VAL A 265 15.10 2.73 11.23
C VAL A 265 15.17 1.21 11.29
N MET A 266 15.36 0.56 10.16
CA MET A 266 15.47 -0.90 10.08
C MET A 266 16.89 -1.31 9.67
N ASN A 267 17.54 -2.09 10.53
CA ASN A 267 18.93 -2.53 10.34
C ASN A 267 18.97 -4.03 10.07
N ASN A 268 19.69 -4.47 9.03
CA ASN A 268 19.86 -5.91 8.77
C ASN A 268 20.82 -6.54 9.79
N LEU A 269 20.42 -7.67 10.35
CA LEU A 269 21.21 -8.51 11.24
C LEU A 269 21.97 -9.61 10.48
N GLN A 270 21.47 -9.99 9.30
CA GLN A 270 22.16 -10.87 8.35
C GLN A 270 22.86 -10.05 7.26
N PRO A 271 23.86 -10.61 6.55
CA PRO A 271 24.54 -9.92 5.46
C PRO A 271 23.56 -9.48 4.36
N TRP A 272 23.44 -8.16 4.19
CA TRP A 272 22.69 -7.53 3.10
C TRP A 272 23.35 -6.21 2.73
N THR A 273 23.43 -5.94 1.43
CA THR A 273 24.01 -4.70 0.91
C THR A 273 22.92 -3.89 0.21
N GLY A 274 22.90 -2.58 0.48
CA GLY A 274 21.92 -1.67 -0.09
C GLY A 274 20.70 -1.45 0.80
N ASP A 275 19.67 -0.84 0.20
CA ASP A 275 18.37 -0.62 0.83
C ASP A 275 17.55 -1.91 0.82
N PHE A 276 16.44 -1.90 1.55
CA PHE A 276 15.43 -2.94 1.52
C PHE A 276 14.31 -2.61 0.53
N GLY A 277 13.59 -3.65 0.13
CA GLY A 277 12.59 -3.59 -0.92
C GLY A 277 13.16 -3.34 -2.31
N ASN A 278 12.33 -3.47 -3.33
CA ASN A 278 12.72 -3.24 -4.71
C ASN A 278 11.73 -2.29 -5.43
N ASP A 279 12.07 -1.85 -6.65
CA ASP A 279 11.24 -0.96 -7.48
C ASP A 279 10.70 -1.65 -8.74
N ASN A 280 11.00 -2.93 -8.92
CA ASN A 280 10.81 -3.68 -10.16
C ASN A 280 9.54 -4.53 -10.15
N GLY A 281 8.99 -4.84 -8.97
CA GLY A 281 7.85 -5.74 -8.79
C GLY A 281 8.26 -7.01 -8.04
N LEU A 282 7.61 -8.13 -8.34
CA LEU A 282 7.79 -9.38 -7.60
C LEU A 282 9.26 -9.83 -7.59
N SER A 283 9.79 -10.14 -6.41
CA SER A 283 11.03 -10.88 -6.26
C SER A 283 10.82 -12.37 -6.59
N ALA A 284 11.91 -13.11 -6.74
CA ALA A 284 11.84 -14.57 -6.87
C ALA A 284 11.15 -15.23 -5.67
N ALA A 285 11.38 -14.69 -4.46
CA ALA A 285 10.74 -15.19 -3.27
C ALA A 285 9.25 -14.83 -3.27
N ASP A 286 8.85 -13.62 -3.69
CA ASP A 286 7.44 -13.20 -3.77
C ASP A 286 6.64 -14.14 -4.69
N ILE A 287 7.24 -14.55 -5.82
CA ILE A 287 6.64 -15.51 -6.75
C ILE A 287 6.40 -16.87 -6.06
N ILE A 288 7.38 -17.36 -5.29
CA ILE A 288 7.25 -18.61 -4.53
C ILE A 288 6.07 -18.52 -3.56
N ASP A 289 5.98 -17.41 -2.85
CA ASP A 289 4.93 -17.11 -1.88
C ASP A 289 3.53 -17.18 -2.49
N VAL A 290 3.34 -16.46 -3.59
CA VAL A 290 2.07 -16.45 -4.32
C VAL A 290 1.72 -17.85 -4.81
N ASN A 291 2.72 -18.61 -5.32
CA ASN A 291 2.49 -19.96 -5.81
C ASN A 291 2.13 -20.95 -4.69
N TYR A 292 2.77 -20.87 -3.52
CA TYR A 292 2.35 -21.67 -2.36
C TYR A 292 0.95 -21.30 -1.89
N MET A 293 0.63 -20.00 -1.87
CA MET A 293 -0.67 -19.51 -1.40
C MET A 293 -1.81 -19.90 -2.34
N TYR A 294 -1.61 -19.83 -3.65
CA TYR A 294 -2.70 -19.93 -4.64
C TYR A 294 -2.62 -21.14 -5.56
N CYS A 295 -1.43 -21.69 -5.81
CA CYS A 295 -1.18 -22.58 -6.95
C CYS A 295 -0.91 -24.02 -6.55
N ASN A 296 -0.45 -24.25 -5.32
CA ASN A 296 -0.23 -25.59 -4.78
C ASN A 296 -1.54 -26.34 -4.42
N ALA A 297 -2.70 -25.79 -4.74
CA ALA A 297 -3.95 -26.54 -4.85
C ALA A 297 -4.07 -27.14 -6.25
N THR A 298 -3.21 -28.12 -6.57
CA THR A 298 -3.45 -28.99 -7.71
C THR A 298 -4.32 -30.16 -7.25
N SER A 299 -5.52 -30.26 -7.83
CA SER A 299 -6.44 -31.41 -7.84
C SER A 299 -7.44 -31.58 -6.68
N THR A 300 -8.38 -30.64 -6.54
CA THR A 300 -9.77 -31.03 -6.20
C THR A 300 -10.76 -30.35 -7.14
N THR A 301 -10.56 -30.53 -8.45
CA THR A 301 -11.69 -30.47 -9.36
C THR A 301 -12.47 -31.76 -9.13
N THR A 302 -13.49 -31.71 -8.27
CA THR A 302 -14.57 -32.70 -8.33
C THR A 302 -15.26 -32.49 -9.67
N THR A 303 -14.75 -33.16 -10.70
CA THR A 303 -15.47 -33.35 -11.94
C THR A 303 -16.61 -34.28 -11.61
N THR A 304 -17.78 -33.70 -11.28
CA THR A 304 -19.04 -34.43 -11.32
C THR A 304 -19.26 -34.81 -12.79
N THR A 305 -18.72 -35.97 -13.16
CA THR A 305 -18.96 -36.58 -14.45
C THR A 305 -20.37 -37.15 -14.38
N THR A 306 -21.35 -36.35 -14.79
CA THR A 306 -22.69 -36.86 -15.10
C THR A 306 -22.55 -37.72 -16.35
N VAL A 307 -22.41 -39.03 -16.16
CA VAL A 307 -22.45 -40.00 -17.24
C VAL A 307 -23.89 -40.02 -17.77
N ALA A 308 -24.10 -39.43 -18.95
CA ALA A 308 -25.31 -39.66 -19.73
C ALA A 308 -25.30 -41.11 -20.26
N PRO A 309 -26.44 -41.81 -20.27
CA PRO A 309 -26.51 -43.18 -20.76
C PRO A 309 -26.33 -43.20 -22.28
N VAL A 310 -25.31 -43.92 -22.74
CA VAL A 310 -25.05 -44.16 -24.17
C VAL A 310 -25.97 -45.27 -24.65
N THR A 311 -26.89 -44.93 -25.55
CA THR A 311 -27.69 -45.89 -26.31
C THR A 311 -26.84 -46.50 -27.42
N THR A 312 -26.57 -47.80 -27.33
CA THR A 312 -25.82 -48.57 -28.33
C THR A 312 -26.73 -48.89 -29.52
N THR A 313 -26.46 -48.30 -30.68
CA THR A 313 -27.01 -48.76 -31.96
C THR A 313 -25.90 -49.43 -32.76
N THR A 314 -25.96 -50.76 -32.86
CA THR A 314 -25.04 -51.60 -33.61
C THR A 314 -25.33 -51.46 -35.10
N THR A 315 -24.34 -51.06 -35.91
CA THR A 315 -24.42 -51.24 -37.37
C THR A 315 -23.17 -51.97 -37.88
N ARG A 316 -23.43 -53.04 -38.64
CA ARG A 316 -22.49 -54.06 -39.11
C ARG A 316 -21.58 -53.52 -40.21
N ALA A 317 -20.29 -53.86 -40.10
CA ALA A 317 -19.24 -53.53 -41.07
C ALA A 317 -19.47 -54.19 -42.44
N ALA A 318 -19.09 -53.48 -43.51
CA ALA A 318 -18.82 -54.05 -44.82
C ALA A 318 -17.33 -53.91 -45.12
N THR A 319 -16.70 -55.04 -45.43
CA THR A 319 -15.30 -55.21 -45.81
C THR A 319 -15.18 -55.05 -47.32
N THR A 320 -14.18 -54.30 -47.80
CA THR A 320 -13.64 -54.50 -49.15
C THR A 320 -12.14 -54.19 -49.18
N THR A 321 -11.43 -55.02 -49.94
CA THR A 321 -10.00 -55.32 -49.88
C THR A 321 -9.20 -54.60 -50.96
N THR A 322 -7.93 -54.30 -50.65
CA THR A 322 -6.73 -54.18 -51.52
C THR A 322 -6.61 -53.06 -52.57
N ALA A 323 -5.54 -52.26 -52.47
CA ALA A 323 -4.28 -52.44 -53.23
C ALA A 323 -3.24 -51.36 -52.88
N ALA A 324 -1.96 -51.71 -52.92
CA ALA A 324 -0.79 -50.82 -52.97
C ALA A 324 0.06 -51.26 -54.20
N PRO A 325 1.19 -50.63 -54.57
CA PRO A 325 1.73 -49.27 -54.38
C PRO A 325 2.21 -48.63 -55.72
N VAL A 326 2.49 -47.31 -55.78
CA VAL A 326 3.42 -46.73 -56.79
C VAL A 326 4.20 -45.54 -56.22
N THR A 327 5.52 -45.60 -56.36
CA THR A 327 6.50 -44.54 -56.11
C THR A 327 6.74 -43.73 -57.39
N THR A 328 6.78 -42.39 -57.29
CA THR A 328 7.48 -41.53 -58.26
C THR A 328 8.08 -40.31 -57.56
N ARG A 329 9.34 -40.02 -57.92
CA ARG A 329 10.21 -38.95 -57.42
C ARG A 329 10.31 -37.82 -58.46
N ALA A 330 10.20 -36.56 -58.04
CA ALA A 330 10.76 -35.36 -58.69
C ALA A 330 10.72 -34.20 -57.65
N ALA A 331 11.86 -33.66 -57.17
CA ALA A 331 12.55 -32.44 -57.64
C ALA A 331 11.59 -31.24 -57.82
N THR A 332 11.76 -30.05 -57.23
CA THR A 332 12.94 -29.17 -57.29
C THR A 332 12.78 -27.94 -56.35
N THR A 333 13.90 -27.40 -55.86
CA THR A 333 14.20 -25.99 -55.49
C THR A 333 13.32 -25.21 -54.50
N THR A 334 13.92 -24.84 -53.37
CA THR A 334 13.71 -23.53 -52.75
C THR A 334 15.04 -22.89 -52.38
N THR A 335 15.22 -21.68 -52.88
CA THR A 335 16.39 -20.80 -52.85
C THR A 335 16.75 -20.34 -51.44
N ALA A 336 18.06 -20.24 -51.20
CA ALA A 336 18.67 -19.74 -49.96
C ALA A 336 18.43 -18.23 -49.74
N ALA A 337 18.25 -17.87 -48.46
CA ALA A 337 18.26 -16.50 -47.96
C ALA A 337 19.69 -15.92 -47.94
N PRO A 338 19.89 -14.62 -48.23
CA PRO A 338 21.18 -13.98 -48.01
C PRO A 338 21.27 -13.42 -46.58
N VAL A 339 22.35 -13.82 -45.91
CA VAL A 339 22.95 -13.16 -44.76
C VAL A 339 23.60 -11.86 -45.23
N THR A 340 23.35 -10.74 -44.55
CA THR A 340 24.16 -9.52 -44.70
C THR A 340 24.81 -9.16 -43.37
N THR A 341 26.14 -9.08 -43.41
CA THR A 341 27.05 -8.66 -42.36
C THR A 341 27.33 -7.16 -42.41
N ARG A 342 27.35 -6.56 -41.21
CA ARG A 342 28.27 -5.53 -40.67
C ARG A 342 28.56 -4.25 -41.48
N ALA A 343 28.37 -3.11 -40.82
CA ALA A 343 29.37 -2.03 -40.80
C ALA A 343 29.21 -1.14 -39.55
N ALA A 344 30.33 -0.88 -38.90
CA ALA A 344 30.52 0.15 -37.89
C ALA A 344 30.94 1.45 -38.58
N THR A 345 30.55 2.61 -38.05
CA THR A 345 31.06 3.92 -38.46
C THR A 345 31.35 4.76 -37.23
N THR A 346 32.56 5.31 -37.19
CA THR A 346 33.10 6.23 -36.18
C THR A 346 33.16 7.65 -36.78
N THR A 347 33.17 8.66 -35.89
CA THR A 347 33.58 10.08 -36.10
C THR A 347 32.47 10.97 -36.71
N THR A 348 32.10 12.14 -36.18
CA THR A 348 32.95 13.30 -35.88
C THR A 348 32.22 14.33 -34.99
N ALA A 349 32.98 15.07 -34.20
CA ALA A 349 32.55 16.15 -33.31
C ALA A 349 32.32 17.51 -34.01
N ALA A 350 31.41 18.34 -33.46
CA ALA A 350 31.41 19.81 -33.41
C ALA A 350 30.07 20.34 -32.83
N PRO A 351 29.92 21.61 -32.41
CA PRO A 351 30.83 22.46 -31.64
C PRO A 351 30.21 22.94 -30.31
N VAL A 352 31.07 23.43 -29.41
CA VAL A 352 30.70 24.10 -28.16
C VAL A 352 30.23 25.52 -28.48
N THR A 353 28.99 25.87 -28.09
CA THR A 353 28.54 27.26 -28.00
C THR A 353 28.35 27.64 -26.54
N THR A 354 29.25 28.48 -26.04
CA THR A 354 29.15 29.20 -24.77
C THR A 354 28.00 30.21 -24.83
N ARG A 355 27.02 30.11 -23.93
CA ARG A 355 26.06 31.19 -23.69
C ARG A 355 26.31 31.80 -22.32
N ALA A 356 26.59 33.10 -22.34
CA ALA A 356 26.82 33.93 -21.17
C ALA A 356 25.63 33.91 -20.21
N ALA A 357 25.93 33.87 -18.91
CA ALA A 357 24.98 34.04 -17.83
C ALA A 357 24.62 35.54 -17.70
N THR A 358 23.33 35.86 -17.79
CA THR A 358 22.81 37.17 -17.42
C THR A 358 22.48 37.16 -15.93
N THR A 359 23.21 37.94 -15.16
CA THR A 359 22.97 38.19 -13.73
C THR A 359 21.87 39.23 -13.59
N THR A 360 20.73 38.86 -13.01
CA THR A 360 19.71 39.83 -12.56
C THR A 360 19.80 39.97 -11.06
N THR A 361 20.29 41.12 -10.62
CA THR A 361 20.38 41.54 -9.22
C THR A 361 18.99 41.86 -8.69
N ALA A 362 18.51 41.12 -7.69
CA ALA A 362 17.34 41.48 -6.89
C ALA A 362 17.79 42.08 -5.56
N ALA A 363 17.19 43.21 -5.19
CA ALA A 363 17.50 44.00 -3.99
C ALA A 363 17.14 43.26 -2.68
N PRO A 364 17.81 43.58 -1.56
CA PRO A 364 17.61 42.87 -0.29
C PRO A 364 16.29 43.28 0.39
N VAL A 365 15.53 42.28 0.83
CA VAL A 365 14.38 42.44 1.71
C VAL A 365 14.84 42.32 3.16
N THR A 366 14.72 43.41 3.91
CA THR A 366 15.03 43.50 5.34
C THR A 366 13.99 42.70 6.13
N THR A 367 14.40 41.66 6.84
CA THR A 367 13.56 41.00 7.86
C THR A 367 14.26 41.08 9.21
N THR A 368 13.61 41.80 10.14
CA THR A 368 14.05 42.00 11.51
C THR A 368 13.92 40.70 12.30
N ALA A 369 15.05 40.05 12.61
CA ALA A 369 15.09 38.92 13.53
C ALA A 369 15.21 39.42 14.97
N ALA A 370 14.22 39.09 15.81
CA ALA A 370 14.31 39.29 17.25
C ALA A 370 15.27 38.25 17.86
N ARG A 371 16.30 38.76 18.53
CA ARG A 371 17.35 38.01 19.24
C ARG A 371 16.78 37.39 20.52
N LEU A 372 16.76 36.05 20.62
CA LEU A 372 16.58 35.37 21.91
C LEU A 372 17.94 34.92 22.46
N THR A 373 18.27 35.45 23.63
CA THR A 373 19.40 35.05 24.47
C THR A 373 19.13 33.72 25.17
N THR A 374 20.08 32.79 25.07
CA THR A 374 20.18 31.57 25.87
C THR A 374 20.70 31.89 27.28
N THR A 375 20.02 31.39 28.31
CA THR A 375 20.53 31.27 29.68
C THR A 375 20.33 29.84 30.17
N THR A 376 21.40 29.21 30.64
CA THR A 376 21.43 27.88 31.27
C THR A 376 21.11 27.93 32.78
N ARG A 377 20.23 27.04 33.29
CA ARG A 377 20.38 26.29 34.58
C ARG A 377 19.21 25.30 34.82
N ASN A 378 19.56 24.10 35.29
CA ASN A 378 18.74 22.98 35.85
C ASN A 378 18.03 23.34 37.18
N PRO A 379 17.32 22.42 37.88
CA PRO A 379 16.17 21.57 37.50
C PRO A 379 15.01 21.68 38.53
N GLY A 380 13.79 21.28 38.14
CA GLY A 380 12.66 21.09 39.07
C GLY A 380 11.57 22.15 38.97
N THR A 381 10.60 21.91 38.10
CA THR A 381 9.36 22.72 38.05
C THR A 381 8.25 21.93 38.73
N VAL A 382 7.91 22.34 39.96
CA VAL A 382 6.60 22.06 40.55
C VAL A 382 5.57 22.81 39.69
N ILE A 383 4.67 22.08 39.03
CA ILE A 383 3.57 22.68 38.28
C ILE A 383 2.49 23.05 39.29
N THR A 384 2.45 24.33 39.67
CA THR A 384 1.31 24.88 40.40
C THR A 384 0.17 25.06 39.40
N ILE A 385 -0.80 24.15 39.42
CA ILE A 385 -2.01 24.26 38.61
C ILE A 385 -2.89 25.34 39.22
N ASP A 386 -3.18 26.36 38.43
CA ASP A 386 -3.99 27.50 38.85
C ASP A 386 -5.40 27.04 39.26
N ARG A 387 -5.92 27.58 40.37
CA ARG A 387 -7.22 27.23 40.98
C ARG A 387 -8.44 27.19 40.01
N PRO A 388 -8.51 27.92 38.88
CA PRO A 388 -9.62 27.75 37.93
C PRO A 388 -9.65 26.39 37.20
N ILE A 389 -8.52 25.70 37.00
CA ILE A 389 -8.48 24.42 36.27
C ILE A 389 -9.03 23.26 37.12
N LEU A 390 -8.76 23.27 38.43
CA LEU A 390 -9.31 22.28 39.36
C LEU A 390 -10.84 22.39 39.48
N ARG A 391 -11.39 23.61 39.44
CA ARG A 391 -12.86 23.82 39.42
C ARG A 391 -13.52 23.33 38.13
N ILE A 392 -12.82 23.38 36.99
CA ILE A 392 -13.32 22.85 35.72
C ILE A 392 -13.39 21.32 35.77
N LEU A 393 -12.37 20.66 36.32
CA LEU A 393 -12.36 19.21 36.48
C LEU A 393 -13.42 18.70 37.48
N GLU A 394 -13.63 19.42 38.58
CA GLU A 394 -14.71 19.11 39.54
C GLU A 394 -16.10 19.36 38.96
N PHE A 395 -16.28 20.43 38.18
CA PHE A 395 -17.53 20.70 37.48
C PHE A 395 -17.85 19.62 36.43
N LEU A 396 -16.87 19.19 35.63
CA LEU A 396 -17.04 18.12 34.64
C LEU A 396 -17.38 16.77 35.30
N ARG A 397 -16.81 16.46 36.47
CA ARG A 397 -17.17 15.27 37.27
C ARG A 397 -18.55 15.35 37.94
N SER A 398 -19.10 16.55 38.10
CA SER A 398 -20.43 16.76 38.68
C SER A 398 -21.58 16.67 37.67
N LEU A 399 -21.27 16.52 36.37
CA LEU A 399 -22.29 16.38 35.32
C LEU A 399 -22.92 14.98 35.34
N PRO A 400 -24.26 14.88 35.28
CA PRO A 400 -24.99 13.60 35.39
C PRO A 400 -24.67 12.59 34.26
N ILE A 401 -24.01 13.02 33.19
CA ILE A 401 -23.58 12.13 32.09
C ILE A 401 -22.46 11.17 32.51
N PHE A 402 -21.73 11.48 33.59
CA PHE A 402 -20.67 10.64 34.14
C PHE A 402 -21.13 9.75 35.31
N GLN A 403 -22.41 9.76 35.67
CA GLN A 403 -22.99 8.80 36.63
C GLN A 403 -23.60 7.55 35.97
N PHE A 404 -23.48 7.41 34.64
CA PHE A 404 -23.95 6.23 33.91
C PHE A 404 -22.85 5.19 33.59
N PHE A 405 -21.61 5.43 34.01
CA PHE A 405 -20.52 4.46 33.96
C PHE A 405 -19.97 4.27 35.38
N GLY A 406 -20.67 3.44 36.15
CA GLY A 406 -20.12 2.82 37.36
C GLY A 406 -19.27 1.61 37.01
#